data_AF-A0A1N7EIY2-F1
#
_entry.id   AF-A0A1N7EIY2-F1
#
_cell.length_a   1.000
_cell.length_b   1.000
_cell.length_c   1.000
_cell.angle_alpha   90.00
_cell.angle_beta   90.00
_cell.angle_gamma   90.00
#
_symmetry.space_group_name_H-M   'P 1'
#
loop_
_entity.id
_entity.type
_entity.pdbx_description
1 polymer ?
#
loop_
_entity_poly.entity_id
_entity_poly.type
_entity_poly.pdbx_seq_one_letter_code
_entity_poly.pdbx_strand_id
1 'polypeptide(L)'
;MGDQYSVHLRRSDGKLSVTHGAQVTGGLRYPGDVLVHLLANGVPMEDAAHCVEELEPGFDASVELNRRSETDMAAWRMADHLRREQLKAQFRRDRGSNPAIHD
;
A
#
# COMPACT_ATOMS: atom_id res chain seq x y z
N MET A 1 -15.87 -2.85 -17.56
CA MET A 1 -16.10 -3.82 -16.47
C MET A 1 -14.73 -4.33 -16.08
N GLY A 2 -14.32 -4.18 -14.83
CA GLY A 2 -13.01 -4.64 -14.36
C GLY A 2 -13.18 -5.98 -13.65
N ASP A 3 -12.39 -6.97 -14.03
CA ASP A 3 -12.46 -8.30 -13.46
C ASP A 3 -11.95 -8.32 -12.01
N GLN A 4 -12.40 -9.29 -11.22
CA GLN A 4 -12.13 -9.38 -9.79
C GLN A 4 -11.30 -10.63 -9.47
N TYR A 5 -10.22 -10.44 -8.71
CA TYR A 5 -9.31 -11.51 -8.29
C TYR A 5 -9.72 -12.09 -6.92
N SER A 6 -9.72 -13.41 -6.80
CA SER A 6 -9.91 -14.18 -5.56
C SER A 6 -8.62 -14.93 -5.20
N VAL A 7 -8.03 -14.64 -4.05
CA VAL A 7 -6.74 -15.25 -3.65
C VAL A 7 -7.00 -16.38 -2.66
N HIS A 8 -6.89 -17.63 -3.11
CA HIS A 8 -7.01 -18.82 -2.27
C HIS A 8 -5.65 -19.44 -1.97
N LEU A 9 -5.05 -19.09 -0.84
CA LEU A 9 -3.76 -19.64 -0.41
C LEU A 9 -3.93 -21.09 0.07
N ARG A 10 -3.72 -22.07 -0.82
CA ARG A 10 -3.66 -23.49 -0.44
C ARG A 10 -2.30 -24.08 -0.78
N ARG A 11 -1.53 -24.41 0.25
CA ARG A 11 -0.22 -25.08 0.11
C ARG A 11 -0.46 -26.59 0.01
N SER A 12 -0.91 -27.07 -1.14
CA SER A 12 -0.85 -28.50 -1.48
C SER A 12 0.35 -28.71 -2.40
N ASP A 13 1.31 -29.52 -1.94
CA ASP A 13 2.44 -30.02 -2.73
C ASP A 13 3.42 -28.96 -3.27
N GLY A 14 3.47 -27.78 -2.64
CA GLY A 14 4.44 -26.71 -2.96
C GLY A 14 3.99 -25.72 -4.04
N LYS A 15 2.76 -25.81 -4.55
CA LYS A 15 2.20 -24.85 -5.51
C LYS A 15 1.25 -23.87 -4.83
N LEU A 16 1.50 -22.56 -4.97
CA LEU A 16 0.50 -21.53 -4.69
C LEU A 16 -0.55 -21.55 -5.82
N SER A 17 -1.80 -21.19 -5.53
CA SER A 17 -2.84 -21.06 -6.55
C SER A 17 -3.63 -19.79 -6.29
N VAL A 18 -3.77 -18.95 -7.32
CA VAL A 18 -4.61 -17.75 -7.27
C VAL A 18 -5.73 -17.92 -8.29
N THR A 19 -6.97 -17.58 -7.93
CA THR A 19 -8.15 -17.91 -8.74
C THR A 19 -8.78 -16.63 -9.28
N HIS A 20 -9.01 -16.57 -10.59
CA HIS A 20 -9.71 -15.46 -11.24
C HIS A 20 -11.20 -15.80 -11.38
N GLY A 21 -12.09 -15.05 -10.73
CA GLY A 21 -13.54 -15.31 -10.77
C GLY A 21 -14.21 -15.53 -9.40
N ALA A 22 -15.54 -15.51 -9.42
CA ALA A 22 -16.40 -15.04 -8.33
C ALA A 22 -16.38 -15.86 -7.02
N GLN A 23 -16.23 -15.09 -5.93
CA GLN A 23 -16.54 -15.36 -4.53
C GLN A 23 -15.76 -16.51 -3.85
N VAL A 24 -14.79 -16.16 -3.00
CA VAL A 24 -14.98 -15.97 -1.54
C VAL A 24 -13.76 -15.22 -0.98
N THR A 25 -14.04 -14.17 -0.18
CA THR A 25 -13.14 -13.27 0.59
C THR A 25 -12.27 -12.25 -0.17
N GLY A 26 -12.54 -10.95 0.08
CA GLY A 26 -11.57 -9.85 -0.04
C GLY A 26 -11.54 -9.08 -1.36
N GLY A 27 -11.73 -9.73 -2.51
CA GLY A 27 -11.94 -9.08 -3.82
C GLY A 27 -10.92 -8.01 -4.21
N LEU A 28 -9.72 -8.42 -4.66
CA LEU A 28 -8.70 -7.50 -5.18
C LEU A 28 -8.99 -7.19 -6.65
N ARG A 29 -8.71 -5.97 -7.12
CA ARG A 29 -9.05 -5.51 -8.48
C ARG A 29 -7.86 -5.32 -9.39
N TYR A 30 -6.65 -5.28 -8.84
CA TYR A 30 -5.43 -5.01 -9.59
C TYR A 30 -4.33 -6.03 -9.24
N PRO A 31 -3.53 -6.49 -10.22
CA PRO A 31 -2.41 -7.40 -9.98
C PRO A 31 -1.43 -6.93 -8.90
N GLY A 32 -1.17 -5.62 -8.83
CA GLY A 32 -0.35 -5.03 -7.76
C GLY A 32 -0.97 -5.14 -6.36
N ASP A 33 -2.30 -5.16 -6.25
CA ASP A 33 -2.97 -5.38 -4.96
C ASP A 33 -2.87 -6.85 -4.54
N VAL A 34 -2.92 -7.77 -5.50
CA VAL A 34 -2.66 -9.21 -5.28
C VAL A 34 -1.23 -9.40 -4.78
N LEU A 35 -0.25 -8.80 -5.45
CA LEU A 35 1.16 -8.84 -5.04
C LEU A 35 1.33 -8.40 -3.58
N VAL A 36 0.77 -7.23 -3.23
CA VAL A 36 0.88 -6.67 -1.88
C VAL A 36 0.16 -7.55 -0.85
N HIS A 37 -1.00 -8.11 -1.21
CA HIS A 37 -1.71 -9.04 -0.34
C HIS A 37 -0.91 -10.31 -0.07
N LEU A 38 -0.27 -10.89 -1.09
CA LEU A 38 0.59 -12.07 -0.94
C LEU A 38 1.78 -11.77 -0.02
N LEU A 39 2.49 -10.66 -0.26
CA LEU A 39 3.63 -10.23 0.56
C LEU A 39 3.22 -9.97 2.02
N ALA A 40 2.07 -9.32 2.25
CA ALA A 40 1.55 -9.04 3.58
C ALA A 40 1.20 -10.30 4.37
N ASN A 41 0.89 -11.41 3.68
CA ASN A 41 0.66 -12.72 4.28
C ASN A 41 1.94 -13.58 4.38
N GLY A 42 3.11 -12.99 4.13
CA GLY A 42 4.41 -13.64 4.29
C GLY A 42 4.83 -14.54 3.13
N VAL A 43 4.18 -14.43 1.97
CA VAL A 43 4.65 -15.12 0.75
C VAL A 43 5.97 -14.47 0.29
N PRO A 44 7.01 -15.25 -0.02
CA PRO A 44 8.27 -14.72 -0.56
C PRO A 44 8.05 -13.94 -1.85
N MET A 45 8.90 -12.94 -2.11
CA MET A 45 8.78 -12.06 -3.28
C MET A 45 8.81 -12.82 -4.61
N GLU A 46 9.70 -13.81 -4.75
CA GLU A 46 9.80 -14.62 -5.98
C GLU A 46 8.50 -15.39 -6.26
N ASP A 47 7.96 -16.07 -5.23
CA ASP A 47 6.71 -16.83 -5.34
C ASP A 47 5.52 -15.90 -5.62
N ALA A 48 5.47 -14.74 -4.96
CA ALA A 48 4.41 -13.76 -5.15
C ALA A 48 4.46 -13.13 -6.55
N ALA A 49 5.65 -12.78 -7.04
CA ALA A 49 5.84 -12.26 -8.38
C ALA A 49 5.44 -13.29 -9.44
N HIS A 50 5.89 -14.55 -9.27
CA HIS A 50 5.52 -15.63 -10.17
C HIS A 50 4.01 -15.86 -10.23
N CYS A 51 3.33 -15.86 -9.07
CA CYS A 51 1.87 -16.00 -9.01
C CYS A 51 1.14 -14.87 -9.75
N VAL A 52 1.65 -13.64 -9.68
CA VAL A 52 1.02 -12.49 -10.35
C VAL A 52 1.33 -12.49 -11.85
N GLU A 53 2.52 -12.92 -12.25
CA GLU A 53 2.88 -13.10 -13.67
C GLU A 53 2.06 -14.20 -14.35
N GLU A 54 1.75 -15.31 -13.64
CA GLU A 54 0.83 -16.34 -14.13
C GLU A 54 -0.60 -15.81 -14.34
N LEU A 55 -1.02 -14.82 -13.55
CA LEU A 55 -2.35 -14.19 -13.67
C LEU A 55 -2.40 -13.14 -14.77
N GLU A 56 -1.39 -12.27 -14.81
CA GLU A 56 -1.28 -11.16 -15.76
C GLU A 56 0.12 -11.18 -16.41
N PRO A 57 0.26 -11.85 -17.57
CA PRO A 57 1.54 -11.91 -18.28
C PRO A 57 2.07 -10.52 -18.63
N GLY A 58 3.33 -10.26 -18.30
CA GLY A 58 3.98 -8.96 -18.53
C GLY A 58 3.83 -7.96 -17.38
N PHE A 59 3.21 -8.35 -16.28
CA PHE A 59 3.24 -7.57 -15.05
C PHE A 59 4.63 -7.64 -14.39
N ASP A 60 5.29 -6.48 -14.22
CA ASP A 60 6.57 -6.39 -13.51
C ASP A 60 6.37 -6.00 -12.04
N ALA A 61 6.51 -6.99 -11.16
CA ALA A 61 6.35 -6.83 -9.71
C ALA A 61 7.36 -5.83 -9.10
N SER A 62 8.58 -5.76 -9.63
CA SER A 62 9.61 -4.86 -9.12
C SER A 62 9.29 -3.40 -9.46
N VAL A 63 8.83 -3.17 -10.70
CA VAL A 63 8.41 -1.83 -11.15
C VAL A 63 7.21 -1.35 -10.36
N GLU A 64 6.20 -2.19 -10.13
CA GLU A 64 5.01 -1.79 -9.36
C GLU A 64 5.36 -1.48 -7.89
N LEU A 65 6.21 -2.29 -7.25
CA LEU A 65 6.65 -2.02 -5.88
C LEU A 65 7.48 -0.74 -5.77
N ASN A 66 8.34 -0.46 -6.75
CA ASN A 66 9.10 0.79 -6.78
C ASN A 66 8.16 2.00 -6.94
N ARG A 67 7.22 1.93 -7.88
CA ARG A 67 6.21 2.97 -8.12
C ARG A 67 5.37 3.27 -6.88
N ARG A 68 4.95 2.22 -6.16
CA ARG A 68 4.21 2.34 -4.89
C ARG A 68 5.07 2.98 -3.81
N SER A 69 6.31 2.54 -3.65
CA SER A 69 7.25 3.09 -2.66
C SER A 69 7.51 4.58 -2.89
N GLU A 70 7.67 5.00 -4.15
CA GLU A 70 7.81 6.42 -4.51
C GLU A 70 6.57 7.24 -4.15
N THR A 71 5.39 6.68 -4.42
CA THR A 71 4.10 7.31 -4.11
C THR A 71 3.90 7.46 -2.60
N ASP A 72 4.18 6.41 -1.83
CA ASP A 72 4.07 6.42 -0.37
C ASP A 72 5.04 7.42 0.27
N MET A 73 6.29 7.46 -0.23
CA MET A 73 7.26 8.45 0.23
C MET A 73 6.86 9.88 -0.14
N ALA A 74 6.26 10.10 -1.31
CA ALA A 74 5.73 11.41 -1.68
C ALA A 74 4.57 11.83 -0.75
N ALA A 75 3.64 10.92 -0.46
CA ALA A 75 2.55 11.14 0.48
C ALA A 75 3.08 11.45 1.90
N TRP A 76 4.08 10.70 2.36
CA TRP A 76 4.71 10.94 3.66
C TRP A 76 5.38 12.31 3.74
N ARG A 77 6.12 12.73 2.70
CA ARG A 77 6.76 14.05 2.65
C ARG A 77 5.73 15.19 2.73
N MET A 78 4.59 15.05 2.05
CA MET A 78 3.51 16.04 2.12
C MET A 78 2.88 16.09 3.51
N ALA A 79 2.57 14.93 4.10
CA ALA A 79 2.01 14.84 5.44
C ALA A 79 2.95 15.43 6.50
N ASP A 80 4.26 15.15 6.41
CA ASP A 80 5.27 15.71 7.31
C ASP A 80 5.38 17.23 7.15
N HIS A 81 5.38 17.74 5.92
CA HIS A 81 5.39 19.17 5.67
C HIS A 81 4.17 19.87 6.30
N LEU A 82 2.97 19.32 6.09
CA LEU A 82 1.75 19.87 6.67
C LEU A 82 1.79 19.86 8.20
N ARG A 83 2.25 18.75 8.81
CA ARG A 83 2.42 18.63 10.26
C ARG A 83 3.37 19.70 10.80
N ARG A 84 4.49 19.96 10.12
CA ARG A 84 5.44 21.03 10.50
C ARG A 84 4.81 22.41 10.43
N GLU A 85 4.05 22.71 9.39
CA GLU A 85 3.38 24.01 9.26
C GLU A 85 2.30 24.21 10.32
N GLN A 86 1.54 23.16 10.65
CA GLN A 86 0.58 23.18 11.76
C GLN A 86 1.26 23.45 13.10
N LEU A 87 2.37 22.77 13.39
CA LEU A 87 3.17 23.00 14.61
C LEU A 87 3.69 24.44 14.66
N LYS A 88 4.26 24.98 13.56
CA LYS A 88 4.71 26.38 13.50
C LYS A 88 3.57 27.37 13.73
N ALA A 89 2.38 27.11 13.18
CA ALA A 89 1.21 27.94 13.40
C ALA A 89 0.72 27.88 14.86
N GLN A 90 0.82 26.71 15.50
CA GLN A 90 0.51 26.55 16.91
C GLN A 90 1.47 27.35 17.80
N PHE A 91 2.78 27.20 17.62
CA PHE A 91 3.76 27.99 18.37
C PHE A 91 3.61 29.50 18.17
N ARG A 92 3.25 29.96 16.96
CA ARG A 92 2.95 31.37 16.70
C ARG A 92 1.73 31.85 17.49
N ARG A 93 0.67 31.05 17.56
CA ARG A 93 -0.52 31.36 18.37
C ARG A 93 -0.20 31.39 19.86
N ASP A 94 0.56 30.41 20.35
CA ASP A 94 0.90 30.32 21.77
C ASP A 94 1.80 31.49 22.22
N ARG A 95 2.73 31.94 21.36
CA ARG A 95 3.53 33.15 21.62
C ARG A 95 2.73 34.45 21.53
N GLY A 96 1.74 34.53 20.65
CA GLY A 96 0.84 35.68 20.54
C GLY A 96 -0.24 35.74 21.62
N SER A 97 -0.49 34.62 22.31
CA SER A 97 -1.51 34.47 23.36
C SER A 97 -0.93 34.53 24.76
N ASN A 98 0.19 35.24 24.97
CA ASN A 98 0.71 35.51 26.31
C ASN A 98 0.08 36.80 26.87
N PRO A 99 -0.98 36.75 27.70
CA PRO A 99 -1.52 37.92 28.40
C PRO A 99 -0.65 38.34 29.60
N ALA A 100 0.67 38.09 29.55
CA ALA A 100 1.59 38.52 30.59
C ALA A 100 2.15 39.92 30.30
N ILE A 101 1.27 40.90 30.11
CA ILE A 101 1.54 42.30 30.47
C ILE A 101 0.22 42.87 31.01
N HIS A 102 -0.11 42.49 32.23
CA HIS A 102 -0.90 43.32 33.14
C HIS A 102 0.06 43.71 34.26
N ASP A 103 0.57 44.94 34.19
CA ASP A 103 0.59 45.93 35.27
C ASP A 103 1.03 47.29 34.70
#